data_AF-A0A944MAI5-F1
#
_entry.id   AF-A0A944MAI5-F1
#
_cell.length_a   1.000
_cell.length_b   1.000
_cell.length_c   1.000
_cell.angle_alpha   90.00
_cell.angle_beta   90.00
_cell.angle_gamma   90.00
#
_symmetry.space_group_name_H-M   'P 1'
#
loop_
_entity.id
_entity.type
_entity.pdbx_description
1 polymer ?
#
loop_
_entity_poly.entity_id
_entity_poly.type
_entity_poly.pdbx_seq_one_letter_code
_entity_poly.pdbx_strand_id
1 'polypeptide(L)' 'MSTAFFAGSYGGDDDKLHDQSRLECKICWYIYDPAEGDDYWQIPPGTPFSQLPEHWSCPNCDGKKSDFMVVREA' A
#
# COMPACT_ATOMS: atom_id res chain seq x y z
N MET A 1 -14.61 0.03 -21.94
CA MET A 1 -14.96 0.08 -20.50
C MET A 1 -13.86 0.87 -19.83
N SER A 2 -14.12 2.14 -19.52
CA SER A 2 -13.12 3.06 -19.00
C SER A 2 -12.82 2.73 -17.55
N THR A 3 -11.72 2.04 -17.31
CA THR A 3 -11.06 1.98 -16.01
C THR A 3 -10.65 3.41 -15.66
N ALA A 4 -11.49 4.12 -14.91
CA ALA A 4 -11.10 5.37 -14.25
C ALA A 4 -9.80 5.05 -13.47
N PHE A 5 -8.61 5.50 -13.86
CA PHE A 5 -8.14 6.88 -13.95
C PHE A 5 -8.48 7.74 -12.71
N PHE A 6 -8.65 7.11 -11.54
CA PHE A 6 -8.50 7.82 -10.27
C PHE A 6 -7.01 8.00 -10.01
N ALA A 7 -6.49 9.19 -10.32
CA ALA A 7 -5.08 9.58 -10.33
C ALA A 7 -4.32 9.53 -8.98
N GLY A 8 -4.81 8.77 -7.99
CA GLY A 8 -4.19 8.65 -6.67
C GLY A 8 -4.26 7.25 -6.03
N SER A 9 -4.90 6.27 -6.67
CA SER A 9 -4.82 4.89 -6.20
C SER A 9 -3.50 4.27 -6.65
N TYR A 10 -2.83 3.48 -5.80
CA TYR A 10 -1.57 2.81 -6.11
C TYR A 10 -1.61 2.06 -7.44
N GLY A 11 -2.78 1.50 -7.81
CA GLY A 11 -3.06 1.11 -9.20
C GLY A 11 -2.18 0.01 -9.80
N GLY A 12 -1.21 -0.53 -9.04
CA GLY A 12 -0.16 -1.41 -9.54
C GLY A 12 1.03 -0.67 -10.17
N ASP A 13 1.18 0.64 -9.93
CA ASP A 13 2.32 1.42 -10.42
C ASP A 13 3.54 1.24 -9.47
N ASP A 14 4.11 0.04 -9.45
CA ASP A 14 5.27 -0.32 -8.61
C ASP A 14 6.50 0.55 -8.89
N ASP A 15 6.64 1.00 -10.13
CA ASP A 15 7.78 1.78 -10.64
C ASP A 15 7.91 3.16 -9.98
N LYS A 16 6.84 3.66 -9.35
CA LYS A 16 6.81 4.99 -8.70
C LYS A 16 6.88 4.94 -7.18
N LEU A 17 7.02 3.74 -6.59
CA LEU A 17 7.20 3.56 -5.15
C LEU A 17 8.69 3.57 -4.80
N HIS A 18 9.08 4.42 -3.86
CA HIS A 18 10.35 4.30 -3.13
C HIS A 18 10.27 3.23 -2.03
N ASP A 19 11.40 2.64 -1.65
CA ASP A 19 11.49 1.63 -0.58
C ASP A 19 10.89 2.08 0.76
N GLN A 20 10.92 3.39 1.04
CA GLN A 20 10.37 4.00 2.26
C GLN A 20 9.00 4.66 2.06
N SER A 21 8.32 4.38 0.94
CA SER A 21 7.02 4.98 0.66
C SER A 21 5.98 4.45 1.63
N ARG A 22 5.34 5.36 2.36
CA ARG A 22 4.18 5.04 3.20
C ARG A 22 2.92 5.02 2.35
N LEU A 23 2.03 4.08 2.64
CA LEU A 23 0.75 4.00 1.94
C LEU A 23 -0.40 4.01 2.92
N GLU A 24 -1.40 4.82 2.63
CA GLU A 24 -2.62 4.90 3.42
C GLU A 24 -3.75 4.15 2.72
N CYS A 25 -4.49 3.34 3.48
CA CYS A 25 -5.69 2.69 3.01
C CYS A 25 -6.82 3.73 2.94
N LYS A 26 -7.40 3.95 1.76
CA LYS A 26 -8.52 4.92 1.61
C LYS A 26 -9.84 4.47 2.26
N ILE A 27 -9.91 3.24 2.76
CA ILE A 27 -11.12 2.65 3.38
C ILE A 27 -11.12 2.90 4.88
N CYS A 28 -10.03 2.56 5.56
CA CYS A 28 -9.91 2.58 7.01
C CYS A 28 -8.80 3.52 7.52
N TRP A 29 -8.10 4.21 6.62
CA TRP A 29 -7.06 5.20 6.94
C TRP A 29 -5.86 4.58 7.67
N TYR A 30 -5.65 3.28 7.49
CA TYR A 30 -4.48 2.57 7.99
C TYR A 30 -3.25 2.91 7.15
N ILE A 31 -2.15 3.29 7.80
CA ILE A 31 -0.89 3.60 7.13
C ILE A 31 0.03 2.39 7.23
N TYR A 32 0.40 1.82 6.10
CA TYR A 32 1.49 0.87 5.98
C TYR A 32 2.81 1.62 5.94
N ASP A 33 3.66 1.40 6.94
CA ASP A 33 5.04 1.90 6.98
C ASP A 33 6.02 0.76 6.65
N PRO A 34 6.81 0.87 5.58
CA PRO A 34 7.74 -0.19 5.19
C PRO A 34 8.90 -0.36 6.18
N ALA A 35 9.24 0.64 6.99
CA ALA A 35 10.29 0.52 8.01
C ALA A 35 9.81 -0.29 9.22
N GLU A 36 8.51 -0.24 9.53
CA GLU A 36 7.90 -1.10 10.57
C GLU A 36 7.46 -2.47 10.00
N GLY A 37 7.05 -2.53 8.73
CA GLY A 37 6.50 -3.72 8.11
C GLY A 37 5.04 -3.96 8.51
N ASP A 38 4.64 -5.21 8.64
CA ASP A 38 3.29 -5.60 9.06
C ASP A 38 3.35 -6.84 9.96
N ASP A 39 3.18 -6.66 11.28
CA ASP A 39 3.21 -7.76 12.25
C ASP A 39 2.06 -8.76 12.05
N TYR A 40 0.88 -8.29 11.63
CA TYR A 40 -0.30 -9.12 11.43
C TYR A 40 -0.10 -10.13 10.29
N TRP A 41 0.49 -9.69 9.18
CA TRP A 41 0.88 -10.55 8.06
C TRP A 41 2.29 -11.16 8.20
N GLN A 42 2.96 -10.92 9.33
CA GLN A 42 4.33 -11.37 9.61
C GLN A 42 5.35 -10.91 8.56
N ILE A 43 5.17 -9.68 8.07
CA ILE A 43 6.05 -9.06 7.08
C ILE A 43 7.16 -8.32 7.82
N PRO A 44 8.43 -8.66 7.56
CA PRO A 44 9.53 -8.07 8.30
C PRO A 44 9.67 -6.56 8.01
N PRO A 45 10.17 -5.80 8.99
CA PRO A 45 10.52 -4.39 8.79
C PRO A 45 11.56 -4.26 7.67
N GLY A 46 11.42 -3.21 6.88
CA GLY A 46 12.21 -2.95 5.67
C GLY A 46 11.61 -3.54 4.40
N THR A 47 10.40 -4.12 4.44
CA THR A 47 9.73 -4.64 3.24
C THR A 47 8.95 -3.53 2.54
N PRO A 48 9.32 -3.13 1.32
CA PRO A 48 8.58 -2.10 0.60
C PRO A 48 7.23 -2.63 0.13
N PHE A 49 6.26 -1.72 -0.04
CA PHE A 49 4.92 -2.10 -0.45
C PHE A 49 4.89 -2.81 -1.82
N SER A 50 5.77 -2.44 -2.75
CA SER A 50 5.93 -3.10 -4.05
C SER A 50 6.32 -4.58 -3.93
N GLN A 51 7.00 -4.97 -2.85
CA GLN A 51 7.45 -6.35 -2.63
C GLN A 51 6.42 -7.20 -1.87
N LEU A 52 5.35 -6.61 -1.33
CA LEU A 52 4.30 -7.40 -0.67
C LEU A 52 3.58 -8.27 -1.70
N PRO A 53 3.11 -9.46 -1.31
CA PRO A 53 2.40 -10.34 -2.21
C PRO A 53 1.10 -9.73 -2.75
N GLU A 54 0.65 -10.21 -3.90
CA GLU A 54 -0.62 -9.77 -4.54
C GLU A 54 -1.86 -10.06 -3.70
N HIS A 55 -1.80 -11.08 -2.84
CA HIS A 55 -2.87 -11.48 -1.93
C HIS A 55 -2.85 -10.74 -0.59
N TRP A 56 -1.90 -9.82 -0.39
CA TRP A 56 -1.87 -9.01 0.81
C TRP A 56 -3.07 -8.06 0.85
N SER A 57 -3.72 -8.01 2.00
CA SER A 57 -4.87 -7.16 2.27
C SER A 57 -4.62 -6.33 3.53
N CYS A 58 -5.28 -5.18 3.64
CA CYS A 58 -5.17 -4.32 4.82
C CYS A 58 -5.51 -5.11 6.10
N PRO A 59 -4.64 -5.14 7.11
CA PRO A 59 -4.90 -5.88 8.34
C PRO A 59 -6.09 -5.34 9.16
N ASN A 60 -6.49 -4.09 8.92
CA ASN A 60 -7.58 -3.45 9.66
C ASN A 60 -8.96 -3.61 9.00
N CYS A 61 -9.04 -3.67 7.66
CA CYS A 61 -10.31 -3.69 6.94
C CYS A 61 -10.43 -4.76 5.85
N ASP A 62 -9.43 -5.60 5.67
CA ASP A 62 -9.34 -6.59 4.59
C ASP A 62 -9.43 -5.96 3.18
N GLY A 63 -9.16 -4.66 3.08
CA GLY A 63 -9.13 -3.93 1.83
C GLY A 63 -8.00 -4.39 0.93
N LYS A 64 -8.21 -4.38 -0.38
CA LYS A 64 -7.18 -4.81 -1.33
C LYS A 64 -6.02 -3.83 -1.36
N LYS A 65 -4.86 -4.36 -1.73
CA LYS A 65 -3.64 -3.58 -2.00
C LYS A 65 -3.83 -2.44 -3.00
N SER A 66 -4.75 -2.60 -3.96
CA SER A 66 -5.16 -1.56 -4.93
C SER A 66 -5.90 -0.36 -4.33
N ASP A 67 -6.46 -0.51 -3.12
CA ASP A 67 -7.19 0.55 -2.41
C ASP A 67 -6.27 1.41 -1.54
N PHE A 68 -4.97 1.15 -1.58
CA PHE A 68 -3.98 2.00 -0.94
C PHE A 68 -3.57 3.16 -1.84
N MET A 69 -3.22 4.27 -1.21
CA MET A 69 -2.69 5.47 -1.85
C MET A 69 -1.34 5.84 -1.27
N VAL A 70 -0.41 6.24 -2.13
CA VAL A 70 0.93 6.64 -1.70
C VAL A 70 0.87 7.99 -1.02
N VAL A 71 1.26 8.04 0.26
CA VAL A 71 1.36 9.28 1.01
C VAL A 71 2.76 9.83 0.79
N ARG A 72 2.87 10.82 -0.10
CA ARG A 72 4.08 11.62 -0.23
C ARG A 72 3.94 12.78 0.73
N GLU A 73 4.60 12.70 1.89
CA GLU A 73 4.84 13.93 2.68
C GLU A 73 5.69 14.86 1.82
N ALA A 74 5.21 16.09 1.62
CA ALA A 74 5.78 17.10 0.72
C ALA A 74 6.91 17.89 1.37
#